data_AF-A0A1J8PV63-F1
#
_entry.id   AF-A0A1J8PV63-F1
#
_cell.length_a   1.000
_cell.length_b   1.000
_cell.length_c   1.000
_cell.angle_alpha   90.00
_cell.angle_beta   90.00
_cell.angle_gamma   90.00
#
_symmetry.space_group_name_H-M   'P 1'
#
loop_
_entity.id
_entity.type
_entity.pdbx_description
1 polymer ?
#
loop_
_entity_poly.entity_id
_entity_poly.type
_entity_poly.pdbx_seq_one_letter_code
_entity_poly.pdbx_strand_id
1 'polypeptide(L)'
;MLSGSVWNKSLMRHSARRRLQTTNLLISLSNEIIRKILSHLDWRTLLVLKYVCNALRSIVEESPAAQYAIELAVSSMKDGPPGGLTAASRLVLLKERNSSWEVLKWVETRIPLSGQADIIWELCGGVFAHPNKSGSAIPQADSRP
;
A
#
# COMPACT_ATOMS: atom_id res chain seq x y z
N MET A 1 -0.76 -47.94 68.62
CA MET A 1 -0.80 -48.99 67.59
C MET A 1 -1.57 -48.47 66.39
N LEU A 2 -0.89 -48.44 65.23
CA LEU A 2 -1.38 -48.35 63.85
C LEU A 2 -2.11 -47.06 63.44
N SER A 3 -1.41 -46.15 62.75
CA SER A 3 -1.34 -46.09 61.27
C SER A 3 -2.54 -45.29 60.74
N GLY A 4 -2.40 -44.04 60.30
CA GLY A 4 -1.52 -43.66 59.21
C GLY A 4 -2.40 -43.46 57.97
N SER A 5 -2.77 -42.22 57.66
CA SER A 5 -3.34 -41.85 56.36
C SER A 5 -2.96 -40.41 56.06
N VAL A 6 -1.74 -40.30 55.54
CA VAL A 6 -1.18 -39.12 54.88
C VAL A 6 -2.08 -38.81 53.69
N TRP A 7 -2.90 -37.78 53.81
CA TRP A 7 -3.55 -37.18 52.65
C TRP A 7 -2.48 -36.51 51.80
N ASN A 8 -2.03 -37.26 50.81
CA ASN A 8 -1.02 -36.92 49.84
C ASN A 8 -1.49 -35.70 49.02
N LYS A 9 -0.86 -34.54 49.23
CA LYS A 9 -1.10 -33.28 48.50
C LYS A 9 -0.63 -33.33 47.02
N SER A 10 -0.66 -34.50 46.40
CA SER A 10 0.02 -34.77 45.13
C SER A 10 -0.88 -35.34 44.03
N LEU A 11 -2.17 -34.98 44.00
CA LEU A 11 -3.04 -35.33 42.88
C LEU A 11 -4.13 -34.28 42.56
N MET A 12 -3.76 -33.01 42.54
CA MET A 12 -4.25 -32.11 41.48
C MET A 12 -3.03 -31.46 40.86
N ARG A 13 -2.31 -32.33 40.15
CA ARG A 13 -1.53 -31.98 38.97
C ARG A 13 -2.26 -30.85 38.27
N HIS A 14 -1.62 -29.69 38.26
CA HIS A 14 -1.52 -28.88 37.07
C HIS A 14 -2.78 -28.93 36.20
N SER A 15 -3.86 -28.31 36.69
CA SER A 15 -4.65 -27.47 35.80
C SER A 15 -3.67 -26.41 35.31
N ALA A 16 -2.86 -26.83 34.35
CA ALA A 16 -2.03 -26.00 33.54
C ALA A 16 -2.99 -24.96 32.99
N ARG A 17 -3.00 -23.79 33.63
CA ARG A 17 -3.11 -22.55 32.88
C ARG A 17 -1.99 -22.65 31.84
N ARG A 18 -2.28 -23.30 30.72
CA ARG A 18 -1.83 -22.84 29.42
C ARG A 18 -2.46 -21.46 29.27
N ARG A 19 -1.98 -20.49 30.06
CA ARG A 19 -1.78 -19.15 29.55
C ARG A 19 -0.95 -19.44 28.33
N LEU A 20 -1.57 -19.34 27.16
CA LEU A 20 -0.82 -19.19 25.93
C LEU A 20 0.23 -18.14 26.30
N GLN A 21 1.49 -18.57 26.37
CA GLN A 21 2.59 -17.63 26.30
C GLN A 21 2.50 -17.10 24.88
N THR A 22 1.55 -16.19 24.64
CA THR A 22 1.63 -15.24 23.53
C THR A 22 2.76 -14.31 23.90
N THR A 23 3.98 -14.86 23.91
CA THR A 23 5.17 -14.06 23.72
C THR A 23 4.90 -13.28 22.45
N ASN A 24 5.18 -11.99 22.46
CA ASN A 24 4.98 -11.13 21.31
C ASN A 24 5.96 -11.56 20.19
N LEU A 25 5.69 -12.69 19.55
CA LEU A 25 6.58 -13.37 18.60
C LEU A 25 6.99 -12.39 17.50
N LEU A 26 6.04 -11.57 17.04
CA LEU A 26 6.27 -10.59 15.99
C LEU A 26 7.22 -9.45 16.42
N ILE A 27 7.24 -9.08 17.70
CA ILE A 27 8.09 -8.00 18.24
C ILE A 27 9.49 -8.56 18.63
N SER A 28 9.63 -9.87 18.80
CA SER A 28 10.94 -10.51 19.02
C SER A 28 11.79 -10.66 17.76
N LEU A 29 11.24 -10.41 16.56
CA LEU A 29 12.03 -10.38 15.33
C LEU A 29 12.83 -9.08 15.20
N SER A 30 13.88 -9.10 14.40
CA SER A 30 14.60 -7.88 14.02
C SER A 30 13.71 -6.95 13.18
N ASN A 31 13.93 -5.65 13.33
CA ASN A 31 13.15 -4.62 12.63
C ASN A 31 13.20 -4.78 11.10
N GLU A 32 14.30 -5.29 10.53
CA GLU A 32 14.41 -5.55 9.09
C GLU A 32 13.38 -6.59 8.60
N ILE A 33 13.24 -7.69 9.34
CA ILE A 33 12.28 -8.74 9.00
C ILE A 33 10.85 -8.24 9.18
N ILE A 34 10.58 -7.49 10.25
CA ILE A 34 9.27 -6.89 10.46
C ILE A 34 8.95 -5.93 9.30
N ARG A 35 9.87 -5.03 8.93
CA ARG A 35 9.68 -4.10 7.81
C ARG A 35 9.45 -4.84 6.48
N LYS A 36 10.13 -5.97 6.25
CA LYS A 36 9.89 -6.81 5.08
C LYS A 36 8.48 -7.39 5.09
N ILE A 37 8.00 -7.91 6.22
CA ILE A 37 6.62 -8.38 6.38
C ILE A 37 5.64 -7.24 6.09
N LEU A 38 5.83 -6.06 6.70
CA LEU A 38 4.97 -4.90 6.49
C LEU A 38 4.89 -4.48 5.00
N SER A 39 5.98 -4.63 4.24
CA SER A 39 5.99 -4.31 2.81
C SER A 39 5.08 -5.18 1.94
N HIS A 40 4.58 -6.30 2.49
CA HIS A 40 3.65 -7.20 1.81
C HIS A 40 2.20 -7.07 2.29
N LEU A 41 1.93 -6.20 3.27
CA LEU A 41 0.59 -5.99 3.83
C LEU A 41 -0.15 -4.86 3.09
N ASP A 42 -1.48 -4.95 3.07
CA ASP A 42 -2.32 -3.87 2.57
C ASP A 42 -2.40 -2.71 3.58
N TRP A 43 -2.74 -1.52 3.08
CA TRP A 43 -2.79 -0.31 3.89
C TRP A 43 -3.77 -0.38 5.07
N ARG A 44 -4.88 -1.15 4.98
CA ARG A 44 -5.83 -1.28 6.09
C ARG A 44 -5.21 -2.08 7.22
N THR A 45 -4.53 -3.17 6.90
CA THR A 45 -3.79 -3.96 7.88
C THR A 45 -2.68 -3.12 8.52
N LEU A 46 -1.95 -2.32 7.74
CA LEU A 46 -0.94 -1.40 8.27
C LEU A 46 -1.53 -0.40 9.29
N LEU A 47 -2.72 0.16 9.02
CA LEU A 47 -3.41 1.03 9.97
C LEU A 47 -3.80 0.29 11.25
N VAL A 48 -4.32 -0.94 11.15
CA VAL A 48 -4.65 -1.75 12.33
C VAL A 48 -3.40 -1.98 13.19
N LEU A 49 -2.26 -2.32 12.59
CA LEU A 49 -1.00 -2.55 13.31
C LEU A 49 -0.54 -1.34 14.13
N LYS A 50 -0.85 -0.11 13.70
CA LYS A 50 -0.56 1.10 14.48
C LYS A 50 -1.32 1.16 15.81
N TYR A 51 -2.43 0.45 15.93
CA TYR A 51 -3.26 0.39 17.14
C TYR A 51 -3.05 -0.88 17.97
N VAL A 52 -2.27 -1.86 17.49
CA VAL A 52 -1.99 -3.08 18.24
C VAL A 52 -1.01 -2.82 19.37
N CYS A 53 0.13 -2.18 19.08
CA CYS A 53 1.09 -1.77 20.11
C CYS A 53 2.03 -0.65 19.62
N ASN A 54 2.68 0.03 20.57
CA ASN A 54 3.59 1.15 20.28
C ASN A 54 4.79 0.74 19.42
N ALA A 55 5.35 -0.47 19.60
CA ALA A 55 6.49 -0.93 18.82
C ALA A 55 6.13 -1.07 17.32
N LEU A 56 4.99 -1.70 17.02
CA LEU A 56 4.52 -1.85 15.63
C LEU A 56 4.12 -0.51 15.04
N ARG A 57 3.51 0.37 15.83
CA ARG A 57 3.24 1.74 15.42
C ARG A 57 4.51 2.46 14.98
N SER A 58 5.58 2.43 15.79
CA SER A 58 6.86 3.05 15.43
C SER A 58 7.44 2.45 14.14
N ILE A 59 7.43 1.13 13.99
CA ILE A 59 7.96 0.49 12.77
C ILE A 59 7.14 0.87 11.52
N VAL A 60 5.81 0.97 11.62
CA VAL A 60 4.95 1.44 10.53
C VAL A 60 5.22 2.90 10.21
N GLU A 61 5.36 3.76 11.22
CA GLU A 61 5.61 5.20 11.06
C GLU A 61 6.99 5.51 10.47
N GLU A 62 8.01 4.70 10.82
CA GLU A 62 9.36 4.83 10.29
C GLU A 62 9.59 4.16 8.92
N SER A 63 8.65 3.34 8.45
CA SER A 63 8.78 2.62 7.18
C SER A 63 8.22 3.46 6.02
N PRO A 64 9.08 3.96 5.10
CA PRO A 64 8.58 4.79 3.99
C PRO A 64 7.65 4.03 3.06
N ALA A 65 7.86 2.72 2.88
CA ALA A 65 6.98 1.87 2.08
C ALA A 65 5.58 1.76 2.70
N ALA A 66 5.49 1.60 4.02
CA ALA A 66 4.20 1.52 4.71
C ALA A 66 3.48 2.88 4.67
N GLN A 67 4.20 3.97 4.95
CA GLN A 67 3.66 5.33 4.86
C GLN A 67 3.19 5.66 3.43
N TYR A 68 3.96 5.25 2.41
CA TYR A 68 3.59 5.45 1.01
C TYR A 68 2.31 4.71 0.62
N ALA A 69 2.15 3.45 1.04
CA ALA A 69 0.92 2.70 0.80
C ALA A 69 -0.32 3.35 1.45
N ILE A 70 -0.16 3.89 2.66
CA ILE A 70 -1.22 4.62 3.37
C ILE A 70 -1.54 5.93 2.66
N GLU A 71 -0.54 6.72 2.29
CA GLU A 71 -0.71 8.01 1.61
C GLU A 71 -1.40 7.86 0.25
N LEU A 72 -1.04 6.82 -0.52
CA LEU A 72 -1.74 6.48 -1.76
C LEU A 72 -3.24 6.23 -1.52
N ALA A 73 -3.57 5.47 -0.47
CA ALA A 73 -4.95 5.17 -0.13
C ALA A 73 -5.74 6.41 0.30
N VAL A 74 -5.15 7.28 1.13
CA VAL A 74 -5.75 8.57 1.52
C VAL A 74 -6.00 9.44 0.30
N SER A 75 -5.07 9.45 -0.65
CA SER A 75 -5.16 10.24 -1.89
C SER A 75 -6.06 9.61 -2.96
N SER A 76 -6.65 8.45 -2.71
CA SER A 76 -7.37 7.63 -3.71
C SER A 76 -6.54 7.35 -4.97
N MET A 77 -5.23 7.21 -4.82
CA MET A 77 -4.28 6.94 -5.91
C MET A 77 -3.87 5.48 -5.92
N LYS A 78 -3.53 4.99 -7.13
CA LYS A 78 -2.92 3.68 -7.31
C LYS A 78 -1.42 3.84 -7.56
N ASP A 79 -0.66 2.82 -7.15
CA ASP A 79 0.76 2.80 -7.45
C ASP A 79 0.99 2.71 -8.96
N GLY A 80 1.80 3.63 -9.48
CA GLY A 80 2.20 3.63 -10.88
C GLY A 80 3.21 2.51 -11.19
N PRO A 81 3.52 2.29 -12.49
CA PRO A 81 4.49 1.29 -12.93
C PRO A 81 5.83 1.38 -12.17
N PRO A 82 6.57 0.26 -12.07
CA PRO A 82 7.90 0.27 -11.48
C PRO A 82 8.79 1.30 -12.19
N GLY A 83 9.46 2.14 -11.41
CA GLY A 83 10.42 3.14 -11.91
C GLY A 83 11.68 3.14 -11.05
N GLY A 84 12.62 4.05 -11.35
CA GLY A 84 13.88 4.16 -10.61
C GLY A 84 13.77 4.80 -9.21
N LEU A 85 12.57 5.21 -8.79
CA LEU A 85 12.37 5.89 -7.51
C LEU A 85 12.11 4.91 -6.37
N THR A 86 12.81 5.15 -5.26
CA THR A 86 12.56 4.41 -4.01
C THR A 86 11.20 4.79 -3.39
N ALA A 87 10.65 3.93 -2.53
CA ALA A 87 9.40 4.24 -1.81
C ALA A 87 9.49 5.54 -0.99
N ALA A 88 10.67 5.84 -0.43
CA ALA A 88 10.91 7.09 0.30
C ALA A 88 10.81 8.31 -0.63
N SER A 89 11.45 8.25 -1.81
CA SER A 89 11.35 9.32 -2.81
C SER A 89 9.92 9.50 -3.31
N ARG A 90 9.20 8.39 -3.56
CA ARG A 90 7.79 8.42 -3.99
C ARG A 90 6.88 9.02 -2.92
N LEU A 91 7.12 8.71 -1.64
CA LEU A 91 6.39 9.31 -0.51
C LEU A 91 6.57 10.82 -0.43
N VAL A 92 7.81 11.31 -0.59
CA VAL A 92 8.09 12.75 -0.59
C VAL A 92 7.34 13.45 -1.71
N LEU A 93 7.44 12.94 -2.94
CA LEU A 93 6.75 13.50 -4.10
C LEU A 93 5.23 13.46 -3.96
N LEU A 94 4.67 12.37 -3.39
CA LEU A 94 3.24 12.25 -3.17
C LEU A 94 2.75 13.28 -2.15
N LYS A 95 3.47 13.46 -1.04
CA LYS A 95 3.13 14.48 -0.03
C LYS A 95 3.24 15.90 -0.58
N GLU A 96 4.29 16.18 -1.36
CA GLU A 96 4.46 17.48 -2.04
C GLU A 96 3.35 17.76 -3.05
N ARG A 97 2.98 16.75 -3.84
CA ARG A 97 1.82 16.83 -4.74
C ARG A 97 0.54 17.12 -3.97
N ASN A 98 0.28 16.38 -2.89
CA ASN A 98 -0.94 16.53 -2.10
C ASN A 98 -1.04 17.91 -1.46
N SER A 99 0.04 18.39 -0.83
CA SER A 99 0.07 19.75 -0.25
C SER A 99 -0.08 20.84 -1.31
N SER A 100 0.52 20.65 -2.50
CA SER A 100 0.35 21.56 -3.63
C SER A 100 -1.10 21.59 -4.14
N TRP A 101 -1.81 20.46 -4.09
CA TRP A 101 -3.23 20.37 -4.43
C TRP A 101 -4.12 21.13 -3.44
N GLU A 102 -3.81 21.06 -2.14
CA GLU A 102 -4.56 21.78 -1.10
C GLU A 102 -4.51 23.30 -1.30
N VAL A 103 -3.37 23.82 -1.76
CA VAL A 103 -3.16 25.26 -1.99
C VAL A 103 -3.30 25.69 -3.46
N LEU A 104 -3.74 24.77 -4.33
CA LEU A 104 -3.86 24.98 -5.79
C LEU A 104 -2.57 25.57 -6.40
N LYS A 105 -1.40 25.05 -6.00
CA LYS A 105 -0.10 25.39 -6.56
C LYS A 105 0.25 24.37 -7.65
N TRP A 106 0.39 24.85 -8.88
CA TRP A 106 0.64 23.99 -10.05
C TRP A 106 2.06 24.19 -10.56
N VAL A 107 2.68 23.11 -11.02
CA VAL A 107 3.91 23.15 -11.80
C VAL A 107 3.55 22.84 -13.23
N GLU A 108 3.91 23.73 -14.16
CA GLU A 108 3.73 23.45 -15.59
C GLU A 108 4.78 22.44 -16.04
N THR A 109 4.36 21.37 -16.70
CA THR A 109 5.24 20.44 -17.39
C THR A 109 4.69 20.23 -18.79
N ARG A 110 5.55 20.38 -19.80
CA ARG A 110 5.18 20.15 -21.20
C ARG A 110 5.56 18.73 -21.59
N ILE A 111 4.56 17.92 -21.90
CA ILE A 111 4.76 16.55 -22.37
C ILE A 111 4.58 16.56 -23.90
N PRO A 112 5.61 16.22 -24.69
CA PRO A 112 5.44 16.09 -26.12
C PRO A 112 4.49 14.92 -26.40
N LEU A 113 3.36 15.21 -27.04
CA LEU A 113 2.40 14.19 -27.45
C LEU A 113 2.91 13.51 -28.72
N SER A 114 2.98 12.19 -28.71
CA SER A 114 3.33 11.38 -29.88
C SER A 114 2.15 11.38 -30.86
N GLY A 115 2.30 11.98 -32.03
CA GLY A 115 1.27 11.98 -33.07
C GLY A 115 1.65 12.86 -34.26
N GLN A 116 1.11 12.56 -35.44
CA GLN A 116 1.15 13.50 -36.56
C GLN A 116 0.42 14.79 -36.16
N ALA A 117 0.83 15.93 -36.71
CA ALA A 117 0.23 17.26 -36.43
C ALA A 117 -1.28 17.39 -36.74
N ASP A 118 -1.89 16.35 -37.28
CA ASP A 118 -3.28 16.29 -37.76
C ASP A 118 -4.15 15.33 -36.92
N ILE A 119 -3.75 15.06 -35.67
CA ILE A 119 -4.52 14.24 -34.73
C ILE A 119 -5.11 15.15 -33.65
N ILE A 120 -6.43 15.15 -33.53
CA ILE A 120 -7.15 15.84 -32.48
C ILE A 120 -7.15 14.96 -31.23
N TRP A 121 -6.71 15.53 -30.11
CA TRP A 121 -6.87 14.94 -28.79
C TRP A 121 -8.14 15.46 -28.13
N GLU A 122 -8.93 14.57 -27.56
CA GLU A 122 -10.19 14.89 -26.90
C GLU A 122 -10.19 14.37 -25.46
N LEU A 123 -10.91 15.07 -24.58
CA LEU A 123 -11.14 14.65 -23.20
C LEU A 123 -12.51 13.96 -23.09
N CYS A 124 -12.51 12.63 -23.07
CA CYS A 124 -13.72 11.81 -23.02
C CYS A 124 -13.81 11.08 -21.67
N GLY A 125 -14.80 11.42 -20.84
CA GLY A 125 -15.04 10.72 -19.57
C GLY A 125 -13.86 10.77 -18.58
N GLY A 126 -13.08 11.86 -18.59
CA GLY A 126 -11.89 12.01 -17.75
C GLY A 126 -10.64 11.33 -18.31
N VAL A 127 -10.69 10.79 -19.53
CA VAL A 127 -9.54 10.23 -20.24
C VAL A 127 -9.16 11.17 -21.38
N PHE A 128 -7.88 11.54 -21.44
CA PHE A 128 -7.33 12.28 -22.58
C PHE A 128 -6.87 11.27 -23.63
N ALA A 129 -7.57 11.22 -24.77
CA ALA A 129 -7.40 10.19 -25.78
C ALA A 129 -7.39 10.81 -27.18
N HIS A 130 -6.86 10.06 -28.15
CA HIS A 130 -6.98 10.37 -29.56
C HIS A 130 -7.37 9.10 -30.33
N PRO A 131 -8.04 9.23 -31.49
CA PRO A 131 -8.27 8.10 -32.35
C PRO A 131 -6.94 7.53 -32.83
N ASN A 132 -6.74 6.23 -32.67
CA ASN A 132 -5.62 5.55 -33.30
C ASN A 132 -5.95 5.38 -34.78
N LYS A 133 -5.04 5.76 -35.69
CA LYS A 133 -5.17 5.46 -37.12
C LYS A 133 -4.88 3.97 -37.35
N SER A 134 -5.65 3.05 -36.75
CA SER A 134 -5.75 1.71 -37.31
C SER A 134 -6.52 1.87 -38.61
N GLY A 135 -5.88 1.61 -39.75
CA GLY A 135 -6.48 1.77 -41.06
C GLY A 135 -7.78 0.99 -41.20
N SER A 136 -8.90 1.60 -40.80
CA SER A 136 -10.17 1.33 -41.43
C SER A 136 -10.05 1.97 -42.80
N ALA A 137 -9.63 1.18 -43.78
CA ALA A 137 -10.09 1.38 -45.13
C ALA A 137 -11.63 1.36 -45.04
N ILE A 138 -12.22 2.54 -44.88
CA ILE A 138 -13.61 2.75 -45.26
C ILE A 138 -13.54 2.66 -46.78
N PRO A 139 -14.13 1.65 -47.43
CA PRO A 139 -14.20 1.66 -48.88
C PRO A 139 -14.94 2.93 -49.26
N GLN A 140 -14.22 3.81 -49.95
CA GLN A 140 -14.74 4.99 -50.58
C GLN A 140 -15.89 4.52 -51.48
N ALA A 141 -17.12 4.74 -51.03
CA ALA A 141 -18.30 4.48 -51.84
C ALA A 141 -18.19 5.40 -53.04
N ASP A 142 -17.83 4.82 -54.17
CA ASP A 142 -17.67 5.47 -55.45
C ASP A 142 -19.08 5.88 -55.92
N SER A 143 -19.53 7.04 -55.49
CA SER A 143 -20.68 7.72 -56.07
C SER A 143 -20.17 8.58 -57.22
N ARG A 144 -20.08 7.97 -58.41
CA ARG A 144 -20.10 8.71 -59.68
C ARG A 144 -21.52 8.73 -60.25
N PRO A 145 -21.87 9.83 -60.95
CA PRO A 145 -23.23 10.18 -61.33
C PRO A 145 -23.85 9.27 -62.39
#